data_AF-A0A1G0AAU2-F1
#
_entry.id   AF-A0A1G0AAU2-F1
#
_cell.length_a   1.000
_cell.length_b   1.000
_cell.length_c   1.000
_cell.angle_alpha   90.00
_cell.angle_beta   90.00
_cell.angle_gamma   90.00
#
_symmetry.space_group_name_H-M   'P 1'
#
loop_
_entity.id
_entity.type
_entity.pdbx_description
1 polymer ?
#
loop_
_entity_poly.entity_id
_entity_poly.type
_entity_poly.pdbx_seq_one_letter_code
_entity_poly.pdbx_strand_id
1 'polypeptide(L)'
;MMRGPVADLNKLIAVGGIVAGLFFLMIGAVLADLGNANVVNETQEAQAQRENMRDVYGPLVAHIGAFFFVAGLFFAAFFWDAGDAFVRLFLLILGVVTLLLVLASSPTLFG
;
A
#
# COMPACT_ATOMS: atom_id res chain seq x y z
N MET A 1 6.51 -28.11 20.93
CA MET A 1 6.16 -26.86 21.65
C MET A 1 4.96 -26.27 20.95
N MET A 2 3.79 -26.19 21.60
CA MET A 2 2.64 -25.48 21.03
C MET A 2 3.01 -24.00 20.94
N ARG A 3 2.94 -23.41 19.75
CA ARG A 3 3.04 -21.95 19.58
C ARG A 3 1.92 -21.32 20.44
N GLY A 4 2.28 -20.37 21.29
CA GLY A 4 1.29 -19.65 22.11
C GLY A 4 0.36 -18.81 21.22
N PRO A 5 -0.88 -18.53 21.66
CA PRO A 5 -1.89 -17.79 20.88
C PRO A 5 -1.39 -16.44 20.31
N VAL A 6 -0.42 -15.82 20.99
CA VAL A 6 0.18 -14.53 20.62
C VAL A 6 1.01 -14.62 19.33
N ALA A 7 1.71 -15.74 19.10
CA ALA A 7 2.52 -15.91 17.89
C ALA A 7 1.65 -16.02 16.63
N ASP A 8 0.50 -16.68 16.74
CA ASP A 8 -0.46 -16.80 15.63
C ASP A 8 -1.21 -15.49 15.38
N LEU A 9 -1.54 -14.73 16.44
CA LEU A 9 -2.12 -13.39 16.31
C LEU A 9 -1.14 -12.41 15.62
N ASN A 10 0.13 -12.40 16.02
CA ASN A 10 1.13 -11.52 15.41
C ASN A 10 1.31 -11.84 13.92
N LYS A 11 1.34 -13.14 13.58
CA LYS A 11 1.39 -13.57 12.18
C LYS A 11 0.15 -13.10 11.42
N LEU A 12 -1.04 -13.22 12.00
CA LEU A 12 -2.28 -12.76 11.38
C LEU A 12 -2.27 -11.25 11.16
N ILE A 13 -1.80 -10.45 12.12
CA ILE A 13 -1.67 -8.99 12.00
C ILE A 13 -0.69 -8.63 10.89
N ALA A 14 0.46 -9.30 10.82
CA ALA A 14 1.45 -9.09 9.77
C ALA A 14 0.86 -9.33 8.37
N VAL A 15 0.25 -10.51 8.19
CA VAL A 15 -0.38 -10.90 6.92
C VAL A 15 -1.56 -9.98 6.60
N GLY A 16 -2.37 -9.64 7.60
CA GLY A 16 -3.50 -8.73 7.46
C GLY A 16 -3.07 -7.34 6.99
N GLY A 17 -2.00 -6.80 7.57
CA GLY A 17 -1.43 -5.52 7.14
C GLY A 17 -0.90 -5.55 5.70
N ILE A 18 -0.20 -6.62 5.32
CA ILE A 18 0.29 -6.83 3.95
C ILE A 18 -0.88 -6.91 2.97
N VAL A 19 -1.87 -7.78 3.24
CA VAL A 19 -3.02 -7.99 2.35
C VAL A 19 -3.88 -6.74 2.25
N ALA A 20 -4.18 -6.07 3.37
CA ALA A 20 -4.91 -4.82 3.37
C ALA A 20 -4.15 -3.73 2.60
N GLY A 21 -2.84 -3.63 2.78
CA GLY A 21 -2.00 -2.70 2.03
C GLY A 21 -2.05 -2.93 0.53
N LEU A 22 -1.92 -4.18 0.09
CA LEU A 22 -2.07 -4.56 -1.33
C LEU A 22 -3.46 -4.25 -1.88
N PHE A 23 -4.51 -4.47 -1.07
CA PHE A 23 -5.89 -4.18 -1.46
C PHE A 23 -6.10 -2.67 -1.67
N PHE A 24 -5.62 -1.82 -0.76
CA PHE A 24 -5.69 -0.37 -0.93
C PHE A 24 -4.83 0.14 -2.09
N LEU A 25 -3.65 -0.45 -2.32
CA LEU A 25 -2.84 -0.16 -3.51
C LEU A 25 -3.60 -0.46 -4.80
N MET A 26 -4.27 -1.61 -4.86
CA MET A 26 -5.12 -1.97 -6.00
C MET A 26 -6.27 -0.96 -6.17
N ILE A 27 -6.97 -0.57 -5.10
CA ILE A 27 -8.05 0.42 -5.19
C ILE A 27 -7.50 1.77 -5.69
N GLY A 28 -6.37 2.23 -5.15
CA GLY A 28 -5.75 3.49 -5.57
C GLY A 28 -5.38 3.48 -7.06
N ALA A 29 -4.82 2.36 -7.54
CA ALA A 29 -4.52 2.17 -8.96
C ALA A 29 -5.79 2.20 -9.83
N VAL A 30 -6.85 1.48 -9.43
CA VAL A 30 -8.13 1.47 -10.14
C VAL A 30 -8.74 2.87 -10.20
N LEU A 31 -8.70 3.64 -9.11
CA LEU A 31 -9.21 5.01 -9.09
C LEU A 31 -8.42 5.93 -10.05
N ALA A 32 -7.09 5.78 -10.08
CA ALA A 32 -6.26 6.53 -11.01
C ALA A 32 -6.53 6.14 -12.48
N ASP A 33 -6.73 4.85 -12.76
CA ASP A 33 -7.08 4.34 -14.08
C ASP A 33 -8.45 4.84 -14.54
N LEU A 34 -9.44 4.88 -13.64
CA LEU A 34 -10.75 5.48 -13.92
C LEU A 34 -10.64 6.97 -14.25
N GLY A 35 -9.73 7.69 -13.58
CA GLY A 35 -9.43 9.09 -13.89
C GLY A 35 -8.76 9.30 -15.26
N ASN A 36 -8.07 8.29 -15.80
CA ASN A 36 -7.44 8.31 -17.12
C ASN A 36 -8.40 7.94 -18.27
N ALA A 37 -9.65 7.59 -17.98
CA ALA A 37 -10.61 7.22 -19.01
C ALA A 37 -10.96 8.43 -19.91
N ASN A 38 -10.87 8.23 -21.23
CA ASN A 38 -11.23 9.26 -22.20
C ASN A 38 -12.74 9.18 -22.51
N VAL A 39 -13.54 10.08 -21.91
CA VAL A 39 -14.98 10.18 -22.21
C VAL A 39 -15.24 11.35 -23.14
N VAL A 40 -15.92 11.06 -24.25
CA VAL A 40 -16.30 12.03 -25.29
C VAL A 40 -17.56 12.78 -24.84
N ASN A 41 -17.63 14.10 -25.09
CA ASN A 41 -18.74 14.99 -24.76
C ASN A 41 -19.05 15.10 -23.25
N GLU A 42 -18.01 15.15 -22.43
CA GLU A 42 -18.18 15.28 -20.99
C GLU A 42 -18.41 16.74 -20.54
N THR A 43 -19.17 16.94 -19.46
CA THR A 43 -19.33 18.27 -18.85
C THR A 43 -18.05 18.70 -18.15
N GLN A 44 -17.81 20.02 -18.02
CA GLN A 44 -16.62 20.55 -17.33
C GLN A 44 -16.51 20.06 -15.88
N GLU A 45 -17.65 19.92 -15.18
CA GLU A 45 -17.68 19.41 -13.81
C GLU A 45 -17.22 17.95 -13.72
N ALA A 46 -17.62 17.11 -14.69
CA ALA A 46 -17.23 15.71 -14.72
C ALA A 46 -15.75 15.54 -15.09
N GLN A 47 -15.21 16.42 -15.95
CA GLN A 47 -13.77 16.46 -16.26
C GLN A 47 -12.95 16.75 -15.00
N ALA A 48 -13.34 17.78 -14.25
CA ALA A 48 -12.65 18.14 -12.99
C ALA A 48 -12.72 17.00 -11.95
N GLN A 49 -13.84 16.28 -11.87
CA GLN A 49 -13.94 15.13 -10.97
C GLN A 49 -13.00 13.98 -11.36
N ARG A 50 -12.87 13.67 -12.66
CA ARG A 50 -11.91 12.65 -13.13
C ARG A 50 -10.46 13.06 -12.91
N GLU A 51 -10.12 14.32 -13.17
CA GLU A 51 -8.77 14.84 -12.88
C GLU A 51 -8.45 14.71 -11.40
N ASN A 52 -9.38 15.06 -10.51
CA ASN A 52 -9.21 14.85 -9.06
C ASN A 52 -9.09 13.36 -8.70
N MET A 53 -9.83 12.48 -9.38
CA MET A 53 -9.73 11.03 -9.20
C MET A 53 -8.32 10.52 -9.55
N ARG A 54 -7.74 11.04 -10.63
CA ARG A 54 -6.39 10.69 -11.11
C ARG A 54 -5.29 11.28 -10.24
N ASP A 55 -5.39 12.57 -9.91
CA ASP A 55 -4.27 13.33 -9.38
C ASP A 55 -4.27 13.40 -7.85
N VAL A 56 -5.43 13.18 -7.21
CA VAL A 56 -5.58 13.31 -5.75
C VAL A 56 -6.05 12.01 -5.11
N TYR A 57 -7.23 11.51 -5.47
CA TYR A 57 -7.86 10.40 -4.74
C TYR A 57 -7.15 9.06 -4.99
N GLY A 58 -6.80 8.73 -6.24
CA GLY A 58 -6.06 7.53 -6.57
C GLY A 58 -4.70 7.44 -5.85
N PRO A 59 -3.83 8.46 -5.99
CA PRO A 59 -2.56 8.52 -5.28
C PRO A 59 -2.72 8.47 -3.76
N LEU A 60 -3.68 9.20 -3.19
CA LEU A 60 -3.93 9.20 -1.74
C LEU A 60 -4.23 7.80 -1.20
N VAL A 61 -5.15 7.07 -1.85
CA VAL A 61 -5.53 5.71 -1.44
C VAL A 61 -4.36 4.75 -1.63
N ALA A 62 -3.60 4.89 -2.73
CA ALA A 62 -2.41 4.10 -2.98
C ALA A 62 -1.33 4.33 -1.89
N HIS A 63 -1.10 5.57 -1.46
CA HIS A 63 -0.15 5.89 -0.39
C HIS A 63 -0.55 5.24 0.93
N ILE A 64 -1.84 5.32 1.31
CA ILE A 64 -2.36 4.64 2.51
C ILE A 64 -2.07 3.13 2.40
N GLY A 65 -2.38 2.52 1.26
CA GLY A 65 -2.08 1.10 1.03
C GLY A 65 -0.60 0.77 1.15
N ALA A 66 0.28 1.60 0.59
CA ALA A 66 1.71 1.42 0.72
C ALA A 66 2.19 1.48 2.17
N PHE A 67 1.67 2.41 2.99
CA PHE A 67 2.01 2.47 4.41
C PHE A 67 1.54 1.24 5.19
N PHE A 68 0.33 0.75 4.93
CA PHE A 68 -0.15 -0.50 5.52
C PHE A 68 0.71 -1.70 5.12
N PHE A 69 1.11 -1.76 3.84
CA PHE A 69 1.99 -2.80 3.33
C PHE A 69 3.36 -2.76 4.02
N VAL A 70 4.00 -1.59 4.11
CA VAL A 70 5.29 -1.41 4.80
C VAL A 70 5.18 -1.77 6.28
N ALA A 71 4.12 -1.32 6.97
CA ALA A 71 3.89 -1.67 8.36
C ALA A 71 3.74 -3.19 8.54
N GLY A 72 3.01 -3.85 7.66
CA GLY A 72 2.87 -5.31 7.64
C GLY A 72 4.20 -6.04 7.39
N LEU A 73 5.04 -5.54 6.48
CA LEU A 73 6.38 -6.10 6.22
C LEU A 73 7.32 -5.96 7.42
N PHE A 74 7.36 -4.79 8.05
CA PHE A 74 8.16 -4.59 9.27
C PHE A 74 7.65 -5.46 10.42
N PHE A 75 6.34 -5.52 10.62
CA PHE A 75 5.76 -6.38 11.64
C PHE A 75 6.08 -7.86 11.38
N ALA A 76 6.02 -8.31 10.11
CA ALA A 76 6.46 -9.65 9.72
C ALA A 76 7.96 -9.87 10.02
N ALA A 77 8.83 -8.93 9.67
CA ALA A 77 10.28 -9.08 9.90
C ALA A 77 10.65 -9.24 11.39
N PHE A 78 9.94 -8.54 12.29
CA PHE A 78 10.24 -8.59 13.72
C PHE A 78 9.55 -9.75 14.44
N PHE A 79 8.28 -10.04 14.11
CA PHE A 79 7.46 -10.96 14.90
C PHE A 79 7.19 -12.31 14.21
N TRP A 80 7.57 -12.49 12.95
CA TRP A 80 7.44 -13.78 12.28
C TRP A 80 8.64 -14.68 12.59
N ASP A 81 8.47 -15.54 13.60
CA ASP A 81 9.54 -16.42 14.06
C ASP A 81 9.87 -17.61 13.15
N ALA A 82 9.08 -17.83 12.10
CA ALA A 82 9.36 -18.88 11.11
C ALA A 82 10.30 -18.45 9.96
N GLY A 83 10.67 -17.16 9.88
CA GLY A 83 11.61 -16.65 8.88
C GLY A 83 13.03 -16.66 9.43
N ASP A 84 13.97 -17.21 8.66
CA ASP A 84 15.39 -17.08 8.95
C ASP A 84 15.84 -15.61 8.88
N ALA A 85 17.07 -15.33 9.31
CA ALA A 85 17.61 -13.96 9.30
C ALA A 85 17.59 -13.34 7.89
N PHE A 86 17.74 -14.17 6.85
CA PHE A 86 17.71 -13.73 5.46
C PHE A 86 16.33 -13.20 5.05
N VAL A 87 15.25 -13.95 5.30
CA VAL A 87 13.88 -13.53 5.00
C VAL A 87 13.53 -12.25 5.76
N ARG A 88 13.91 -12.15 7.04
CA ARG A 88 13.67 -10.93 7.83
C ARG A 88 14.38 -9.72 7.22
N LEU A 89 15.65 -9.86 6.86
CA LEU A 89 16.42 -8.80 6.20
C LEU A 89 15.79 -8.41 4.85
N PHE A 90 15.35 -9.39 4.07
CA PHE A 90 14.67 -9.17 2.80
C PHE A 90 13.36 -8.38 2.97
N LEU A 91 12.53 -8.73 3.97
CA LEU A 91 11.30 -8.00 4.28
C LEU A 91 11.57 -6.55 4.70
N LEU A 92 12.63 -6.32 5.48
CA LEU A 92 13.05 -4.96 5.87
C LEU A 92 13.50 -4.16 4.65
N ILE A 93 14.31 -4.75 3.77
CA ILE A 93 14.75 -4.10 2.52
C ILE A 93 13.54 -3.77 1.64
N LEU A 94 12.61 -4.71 1.45
CA LEU A 94 11.38 -4.46 0.69
C LEU A 94 10.55 -3.33 1.31
N GLY A 95 10.43 -3.29 2.63
CA GLY A 95 9.73 -2.22 3.34
C GLY A 95 10.37 -0.85 3.08
N VAL A 96 11.70 -0.76 3.21
CA VAL A 96 12.45 0.48 2.95
C VAL A 96 12.34 0.89 1.48
N VAL A 97 12.53 -0.03 0.53
CA VAL A 97 12.39 0.26 -0.91
C VAL A 97 10.99 0.77 -1.23
N THR A 98 9.95 0.14 -0.67
CA THR A 98 8.56 0.58 -0.88
C THR A 98 8.34 1.99 -0.31
N LEU A 99 8.88 2.28 0.87
CA LEU A 99 8.77 3.60 1.48
C LEU A 99 9.50 4.66 0.66
N LEU A 100 10.68 4.35 0.13
CA LEU A 100 11.39 5.23 -0.80
C LEU A 100 10.62 5.46 -2.10
N LEU A 101 9.97 4.43 -2.64
CA LEU A 101 9.12 4.57 -3.84
C LEU A 101 7.95 5.51 -3.57
N VAL A 102 7.26 5.35 -2.44
CA VAL A 102 6.18 6.26 -2.02
C VAL A 102 6.69 7.69 -1.95
N LEU A 103 7.83 7.94 -1.31
CA LEU A 103 8.40 9.28 -1.20
C LEU A 103 8.82 9.85 -2.57
N ALA A 104 9.35 9.02 -3.46
CA ALA A 104 9.79 9.44 -4.79
C ALA A 104 8.62 9.71 -5.76
N SER A 105 7.47 9.04 -5.57
CA SER A 105 6.34 9.06 -6.51
C SER A 105 5.14 9.85 -6.02
N SER A 106 5.26 10.66 -4.97
CA SER A 106 4.10 11.29 -4.33
C SER A 106 3.87 12.74 -4.78
N PRO A 107 2.93 12.99 -5.72
CA PRO A 107 2.46 14.35 -5.99
C PRO A 107 1.70 14.93 -4.79
N THR A 108 0.99 14.09 -4.01
CA THR A 108 0.21 14.55 -2.86
C THR A 108 1.03 14.93 -1.62
N LEU A 109 2.27 14.43 -1.47
CA LEU A 109 3.13 14.74 -0.32
C LEU A 109 4.10 15.89 -0.59
N PHE A 110 4.47 16.13 -1.85
CA PHE A 110 5.51 17.09 -2.23
C PHE A 110 5.07 18.22 -3.19
N GLY A 111 3.81 18.21 -3.66
CA GLY A 111 3.21 19.30 -4.44
C GLY A 111 3.09 18.99 -5.92
#